data_AF-A0A949UI38-F1
#
_entry.id   AF-A0A949UI38-F1
#
_cell.length_a   1.000
_cell.length_b   1.000
_cell.length_c   1.000
_cell.angle_alpha   90.00
_cell.angle_beta   90.00
_cell.angle_gamma   90.00
#
_symmetry.space_group_name_H-M   'P 1'
#
loop_
_entity.id
_entity.type
_entity.pdbx_description
1 polymer ?
#
loop_
_entity_poly.entity_id
_entity_poly.type
_entity_poly.pdbx_seq_one_letter_code
_entity_poly.pdbx_strand_id
1 'polypeptide(L)'
;MGSHRVVKWFSDYADDIEAVNIHFVLTALDETPDWNQARTTRYMPLVGKSIRMKELRLPLSVADSQGQPSNRYTLHYYFEICQGGDRQYSPLYSEEVVTGSINGHSLGVDEAERG
;
A
#
# COMPACT_ATOMS: atom_id res chain seq x y z
N MET A 1 -10.15 8.28 -13.52
CA MET A 1 -10.08 6.88 -13.04
C MET A 1 -9.91 6.94 -11.53
N GLY A 2 -10.74 6.23 -10.77
CA GLY A 2 -10.65 6.21 -9.30
C GLY A 2 -9.45 5.38 -8.81
N SER A 3 -9.00 5.65 -7.59
CA SER A 3 -7.93 4.90 -6.93
C SER A 3 -8.24 4.75 -5.45
N HIS A 4 -7.88 3.62 -4.86
CA HIS A 4 -7.88 3.44 -3.42
C HIS A 4 -6.55 3.94 -2.83
N ARG A 5 -6.59 4.63 -1.69
CA ARG A 5 -5.40 5.23 -1.09
C ARG A 5 -5.04 4.49 0.19
N VAL A 6 -3.79 4.05 0.28
CA VAL A 6 -3.23 3.43 1.48
C VAL A 6 -2.01 4.22 1.91
N VAL A 7 -1.93 4.57 3.20
CA VAL A 7 -0.76 5.26 3.75
C VAL A 7 0.15 4.26 4.43
N LYS A 8 1.44 4.31 4.08
CA LYS A 8 2.49 3.53 4.72
C LYS A 8 3.44 4.42 5.49
N TRP A 9 3.77 3.97 6.68
CA TRP A 9 4.64 4.64 7.61
C TRP A 9 5.87 3.79 7.86
N PHE A 10 6.99 4.45 8.09
CA PHE A 10 8.22 3.84 8.53
C PHE A 10 8.86 4.73 9.59
N SER A 11 9.31 4.14 10.69
CA SER A 11 10.02 4.84 11.75
C SER A 11 11.51 4.54 11.62
N ASP A 12 12.32 5.57 11.44
CA ASP A 12 13.76 5.46 11.40
C ASP A 12 14.26 4.97 12.78
N TYR A 13 15.04 3.90 12.80
CA TYR A 13 15.62 3.32 14.01
C TYR A 13 17.05 3.81 14.29
N ALA A 14 17.65 4.52 13.33
CA ALA A 14 18.99 5.09 13.42
C ALA A 14 19.03 6.47 12.75
N ASP A 15 19.92 7.35 13.23
CA ASP A 15 20.03 8.73 12.77
C ASP A 15 20.73 8.87 11.40
N ASP A 16 21.47 7.84 10.98
CA ASP A 16 22.26 7.77 9.76
C ASP A 16 21.53 7.06 8.61
N ILE A 17 20.20 6.88 8.68
CA ILE A 17 19.42 6.35 7.57
C ILE A 17 19.38 7.36 6.41
N GLU A 18 19.98 6.96 5.29
CA GLU A 18 20.14 7.79 4.10
C GLU A 18 18.84 7.82 3.28
N ALA A 19 18.22 6.66 3.08
CA ALA A 19 17.01 6.52 2.27
C ALA A 19 16.16 5.33 2.71
N VAL A 20 14.85 5.44 2.49
CA VAL A 20 13.92 4.32 2.63
C VAL A 20 13.04 4.26 1.40
N ASN A 21 12.95 3.06 0.81
CA ASN A 21 12.06 2.74 -0.28
C ASN A 21 11.04 1.70 0.20
N ILE A 22 9.78 1.85 -0.20
CA ILE A 22 8.79 0.78 -0.11
C ILE A 22 8.71 0.07 -1.46
N HIS A 23 8.84 -1.25 -1.42
CA HIS A 23 8.63 -2.15 -2.54
C HIS A 23 7.32 -2.88 -2.32
N PHE A 24 6.45 -2.95 -3.33
CA PHE A 24 5.18 -3.64 -3.20
C PHE A 24 4.70 -4.32 -4.47
N VAL A 25 3.87 -5.35 -4.30
CA VAL A 25 3.16 -6.12 -5.33
C VAL A 25 1.71 -6.27 -4.90
N LEU A 26 0.81 -6.24 -5.87
CA LEU A 26 -0.61 -6.54 -5.67
C LEU A 26 -0.92 -7.88 -6.31
N THR A 27 -1.68 -8.71 -5.61
CA THR A 27 -2.13 -10.02 -6.09
C THR A 27 -3.62 -10.17 -5.83
N ALA A 28 -4.32 -10.99 -6.62
CA ALA A 28 -5.64 -11.45 -6.18
C ALA A 28 -5.50 -12.22 -4.85
N LEU A 29 -6.61 -12.44 -4.14
CA LEU A 29 -6.58 -13.16 -2.88
C LEU A 29 -5.93 -14.54 -3.06
N ASP A 30 -5.09 -14.90 -2.10
CA ASP A 30 -4.37 -16.18 -2.03
C ASP A 30 -3.40 -16.46 -3.19
N GLU A 31 -3.17 -15.52 -4.09
CA GLU A 31 -2.17 -15.64 -5.16
C GLU A 31 -0.76 -15.29 -4.68
N THR A 32 0.24 -15.94 -5.28
CA THR A 32 1.66 -15.72 -4.95
C THR A 32 2.20 -14.49 -5.69
N PRO A 33 2.86 -13.54 -5.01
CA PRO A 33 3.40 -12.34 -5.65
C PRO A 33 4.63 -12.65 -6.53
N ASP A 34 4.59 -12.21 -7.79
CA ASP A 34 5.77 -12.15 -8.66
C ASP A 34 6.52 -10.82 -8.49
N TRP A 35 7.52 -10.83 -7.60
CA TRP A 35 8.38 -9.69 -7.32
C TRP A 35 9.31 -9.29 -8.45
N ASN A 36 9.55 -10.16 -9.44
CA ASN A 36 10.45 -9.85 -10.54
C ASN A 36 9.74 -9.05 -11.63
N GLN A 37 8.44 -9.31 -11.83
CA GLN A 37 7.67 -8.68 -12.91
C GLN A 37 6.74 -7.56 -12.42
N ALA A 38 6.09 -7.74 -11.26
CA ALA A 38 5.02 -6.84 -10.82
C ALA A 38 5.47 -5.81 -9.76
N ARG A 39 6.73 -5.87 -9.31
CA ARG A 39 7.22 -5.02 -8.23
C ARG A 39 7.20 -3.54 -8.61
N THR A 40 6.58 -2.77 -7.72
CA THR A 40 6.60 -1.31 -7.75
C THR A 40 7.43 -0.78 -6.59
N THR A 41 8.36 0.14 -6.87
CA THR A 41 9.20 0.80 -5.86
C THR A 41 8.80 2.27 -5.70
N ARG A 42 8.73 2.75 -4.46
CA ARG A 42 8.48 4.16 -4.16
C ARG A 42 9.39 4.65 -3.04
N TYR A 43 9.98 5.82 -3.23
CA TYR A 43 10.70 6.52 -2.18
C TYR A 43 9.74 6.99 -1.07
N MET A 44 10.16 6.81 0.18
CA MET A 44 9.47 7.28 1.38
C MET A 44 10.15 8.53 1.94
N PRO A 45 9.60 9.73 1.71
CA PRO A 45 10.15 10.96 2.28
C PRO A 45 10.02 10.99 3.80
N LEU A 46 10.99 11.65 4.44
CA LEU A 46 10.91 12.07 5.83
C LEU A 46 9.83 13.16 5.96
N VAL A 47 8.88 12.97 6.87
CA VAL A 47 7.75 13.89 7.11
C VAL A 47 7.71 14.41 8.55
N GLY A 48 8.64 13.97 9.39
CA GLY A 48 8.79 14.40 10.77
C GLY A 48 10.09 13.85 11.35
N LYS A 49 10.33 14.08 12.64
CA LYS A 49 11.51 13.53 13.32
C LYS A 49 11.48 12.01 13.29
N SER A 50 12.39 11.40 12.53
CA SER A 50 12.53 9.94 12.39
C SER A 50 11.27 9.22 11.87
N ILE A 51 10.37 9.93 11.17
CA ILE A 51 9.15 9.35 10.60
C ILE A 51 9.09 9.61 9.09
N ARG A 52 8.89 8.54 8.33
CA ARG A 52 8.72 8.57 6.88
C ARG A 52 7.33 8.10 6.49
N MET A 53 6.80 8.67 5.40
CA MET A 53 5.44 8.38 4.98
C MET A 53 5.31 8.32 3.46
N LYS A 54 4.48 7.39 2.97
CA LYS A 54 4.08 7.35 1.57
C LYS A 54 2.61 7.02 1.40
N GLU A 55 1.88 7.86 0.66
CA GLU A 55 0.58 7.51 0.09
C GLU A 55 0.80 6.64 -1.16
N LEU A 56 0.27 5.42 -1.13
CA LEU A 56 0.17 4.51 -2.26
C LEU A 56 -1.20 4.68 -2.92
N ARG A 57 -1.20 4.89 -4.24
CA ARG A 57 -2.42 4.90 -5.05
C ARG A 57 -2.59 3.54 -5.69
N LEU A 58 -3.51 2.76 -5.15
CA LEU A 58 -3.81 1.41 -5.57
C LEU A 58 -5.00 1.40 -6.54
N PRO A 59 -5.06 0.43 -7.47
CA PRO A 59 -6.21 0.27 -8.34
C PRO A 59 -7.46 -0.12 -7.54
N LEU A 60 -8.64 0.16 -8.08
CA LEU A 60 -9.92 -0.29 -7.49
C LEU A 60 -10.17 -1.79 -7.71
N SER A 61 -9.47 -2.41 -8.66
CA SER A 61 -9.52 -3.86 -8.82
C SER A 61 -8.21 -4.37 -9.39
N VAL A 62 -7.92 -5.63 -9.10
CA VAL A 62 -6.86 -6.41 -9.76
C VAL A 62 -7.51 -7.60 -10.45
N ALA A 63 -6.91 -8.09 -11.52
CA ALA A 63 -7.35 -9.32 -12.16
C ALA A 63 -6.68 -10.52 -11.47
N ASP A 64 -7.44 -11.58 -11.26
CA ASP A 64 -6.87 -12.89 -10.89
C ASP A 64 -6.23 -13.60 -12.10
N SER A 65 -5.67 -14.78 -11.86
CA SER A 65 -5.09 -15.66 -12.88
C SER A 65 -6.06 -16.09 -14.00
N GLN A 66 -7.37 -15.95 -13.80
CA GLN A 66 -8.41 -16.19 -14.82
C GLN A 66 -8.82 -14.90 -15.54
N GLY A 67 -8.22 -13.76 -15.19
CA GLY A 67 -8.54 -12.45 -15.73
C GLY A 67 -9.79 -11.81 -15.11
N GLN A 68 -10.37 -12.39 -14.05
CA GLN A 68 -11.55 -11.84 -13.40
C GLN A 68 -11.18 -10.69 -12.46
N PRO A 69 -11.83 -9.52 -12.56
CA PRO A 69 -11.54 -8.40 -11.68
C PRO A 69 -12.10 -8.65 -10.28
N SER A 70 -11.27 -8.39 -9.26
CA SER A 70 -11.68 -8.39 -7.85
C SER A 70 -11.35 -7.05 -7.20
N ASN A 71 -12.30 -6.50 -6.45
CA ASN A 71 -12.12 -5.32 -5.60
C ASN A 71 -11.53 -5.65 -4.22
N ARG A 72 -11.27 -6.93 -3.97
CA ARG A 72 -10.65 -7.49 -2.77
C ARG A 72 -9.37 -8.21 -3.17
N TYR A 73 -8.24 -7.75 -2.66
CA TYR A 73 -6.92 -8.23 -3.08
C TYR A 73 -5.87 -8.04 -2.00
N THR A 74 -4.66 -8.57 -2.18
CA THR A 74 -3.59 -8.48 -1.20
C THR A 74 -2.54 -7.46 -1.64
N LEU A 75 -2.15 -6.56 -0.72
CA LEU A 75 -0.95 -5.73 -0.85
C LEU A 75 0.19 -6.41 -0.09
N HIS A 76 1.18 -6.89 -0.83
CA HIS A 76 2.43 -7.39 -0.28
C HIS A 76 3.49 -6.28 -0.34
N TYR A 77 4.22 -6.02 0.74
CA TYR A 77 5.24 -4.97 0.75
C TYR A 77 6.38 -5.23 1.73
N TYR A 78 7.55 -4.67 1.42
CA TYR A 78 8.70 -4.60 2.32
C TYR A 78 9.43 -3.26 2.14
N PHE A 79 10.22 -2.89 3.13
CA PHE A 79 11.05 -1.69 3.09
C PHE A 79 12.50 -2.06 2.76
N GLU A 80 13.13 -1.27 1.91
CA GLU A 80 14.57 -1.24 1.70
C GLU A 80 15.11 0.02 2.40
N ILE A 81 16.09 -0.17 3.27
CA ILE A 81 16.72 0.86 4.08
C ILE A 81 18.17 0.98 3.64
N CYS A 82 18.56 2.16 3.16
CA CYS A 82 19.95 2.48 2.85
C CYS A 82 20.59 3.18 4.05
N GLN A 83 21.68 2.62 4.57
CA GLN A 83 22.39 3.13 5.74
C GLN A 83 23.88 2.81 5.60
N GLY A 84 24.74 3.84 5.69
CA GLY A 84 26.20 3.65 5.61
C GLY A 84 26.69 3.04 4.30
N GLY A 85 25.97 3.26 3.20
CA GLY A 85 26.20 2.61 1.91
C GLY A 85 25.70 1.16 1.78
N ASP A 86 25.20 0.55 2.86
CA ASP A 86 24.61 -0.79 2.85
C ASP A 86 23.10 -0.76 2.64
N ARG A 87 22.54 -1.90 2.22
CA ARG A 87 21.09 -2.11 2.09
C ARG A 87 20.61 -3.15 3.09
N GLN A 88 19.64 -2.74 3.90
CA GLN A 88 18.91 -3.60 4.81
C GLN A 88 17.46 -3.71 4.34
N TYR A 89 16.80 -4.80 4.69
CA TYR A 89 15.42 -5.05 4.29
C TYR A 89 14.58 -5.43 5.51
N SER A 90 13.37 -4.88 5.58
CA SER A 90 12.38 -5.34 6.56
C SER A 90 11.91 -6.75 6.22
N PRO A 91 11.20 -7.42 7.16
CA PRO A 91 10.35 -8.55 6.80
C PRO A 91 9.35 -8.19 5.71
N LEU A 92 8.80 -9.23 5.08
CA LEU A 92 7.68 -9.10 4.15
C LEU A 92 6.38 -8.96 4.94
N TYR A 93 5.60 -7.93 4.63
CA TYR A 93 4.26 -7.70 5.16
C TYR A 93 3.22 -7.97 4.08
N SER A 94 2.02 -8.38 4.51
CA SER A 94 0.85 -8.56 3.66
C SER A 94 -0.37 -8.02 4.36
N GLU A 95 -1.22 -7.31 3.63
CA GLU A 95 -2.54 -6.89 4.12
C GLU A 95 -3.59 -7.03 3.04
N GLU A 96 -4.80 -7.36 3.46
CA GLU A 96 -5.95 -7.37 2.59
C GLU A 96 -6.43 -5.93 2.34
N VAL A 97 -6.69 -5.62 1.07
CA VAL A 97 -7.26 -4.36 0.61
C VAL A 97 -8.64 -4.65 0.05
N VAL A 98 -9.66 -4.00 0.64
CA VAL A 98 -11.03 -3.98 0.12
C VAL A 98 -11.32 -2.58 -0.38
N THR A 99 -11.59 -2.46 -1.66
CA THR A 99 -11.97 -1.18 -2.26
C THR A 99 -13.49 -1.13 -2.46
N GLY A 100 -14.09 0.04 -2.24
CA GLY A 100 -15.52 0.23 -2.42
C GLY A 100 -15.95 -0.09 -3.85
N SER A 101 -17.09 -0.76 -3.99
CA SER A 101 -17.71 -1.07 -5.28
C SER A 101 -17.77 0.17 -6.18
N ILE A 102 -17.65 0.00 -7.49
CA ILE A 102 -17.83 1.06 -8.51
C ILE A 102 -19.31 1.53 -8.62
N ASN A 103 -20.12 1.30 -7.58
CA ASN A 103 -21.49 1.77 -7.49
C ASN A 103 -21.58 2.84 -6.41
N GLY A 104 -21.52 4.09 -6.85
CA GLY A 104 -21.87 5.24 -6.03
C GLY A 104 -23.31 5.10 -5.53
N HIS A 105 -23.45 4.88 -4.23
CA HIS A 105 -24.57 5.41 -3.46
C HIS A 105 -24.03 5.69 -2.07
N SER A 106 -23.57 6.93 -1.87
CA SER A 106 -23.47 7.51 -0.55
C SER A 106 -24.89 7.57 0.00
N LEU A 107 -25.26 6.61 0.86
CA LEU A 107 -26.37 6.82 1.77
C LEU A 107 -25.88 7.86 2.79
N GLY A 108 -26.22 9.11 2.50
CA GLY A 108 -26.18 10.18 3.47
C GLY A 108 -27.00 9.75 4.68
N VAL A 109 -26.37 9.83 5.84
CA VAL A 109 -27.04 9.90 7.12
C VAL A 109 -27.80 11.23 7.14
N ASP A 110 -29.07 11.19 6.76
CA ASP A 110 -30.06 12.21 7.07
C ASP A 110 -31.12 11.54 7.94
N GLU A 111 -30.97 11.68 9.26
CA GLU A 111 -32.10 11.81 10.19
C GLU A 111 -31.56 12.43 11.47
N ALA A 112 -31.33 13.75 11.39
CA ALA A 112 -31.27 14.61 12.56
C ALA A 112 -32.71 14.91 13.00
N GLU A 113 -32.99 14.51 14.24
CA GLU A 113 -33.95 15.06 15.20
C GLU A 113 -35.07 15.97 14.66
N ARG A 114 -36.30 15.43 14.65
CA ARG A 114 -37.53 16.20 14.86
C ARG A 114 -38.53 15.37 15.67
N GLY A 115 -38.88 15.84 16.85
CA GLY A 115 -40.00 15.34 17.67
C GLY A 115 -39.76 15.51 19.16
#